data_AF-A0AA37NB37-F1
#
_entry.id   AF-A0AA37NB37-F1
#
_cell.length_a   1.000
_cell.length_b   1.000
_cell.length_c   1.000
_cell.angle_alpha   90.00
_cell.angle_beta   90.00
_cell.angle_gamma   90.00
#
_symmetry.space_group_name_H-M   'P 1'
#
loop_
_entity.id
_entity.type
_entity.pdbx_description
1 polymer ?
#
loop_
_entity_poly.entity_id
_entity_poly.type
_entity_poly.pdbx_seq_one_letter_code
_entity_poly.pdbx_strand_id
1 'polypeptide(L)'
;MPRISKLLAAAAACLMLSACTSFSPATDDLMRPPRLTPEQRAINDALDDAALTQNYSLKYPKSGDHRSAFVFHDIDGDGEEEAIVFYEPSIDNTARIVLLDRQDGVWRSLCDLPGAGQDVEFVAFANITAKDASDVVVGWSGSDREEKQLRVYRYSPADRVLVNALAEGVSPGYTTYLIDDLDRNGQADVFLLSSNSRTTLESFWINLLSFDGDAVAIVDKKPLTERILQFAGVTAGRLSAGSARRAIFVDELVPGDSLAVGSTDILVTEVFSVADGELVPVISYSEEGEGEEADYDRLDPDYQKPSLYQMTKRPNTASGANNPNSVPSPLCTDIDGDRAIEIPTARLLPGYDQVDEADRLYLTEYNRLEKDELVRVFAAAINRGGGYMVEFPQQWIGAVTIVNQMENGEWRFIGYNGSDDPLNDLSVELARIRVVSQKDYQDKFLENYQKFSESRGMFSYYGYIPESPSSPLAITWTDLQDMFSLL
;
A
#
# COMPACT_ATOMS: atom_id res chain seq x y z
N MET A 1 -3.34 26.12 -82.79
CA MET A 1 -3.13 24.81 -82.12
C MET A 1 -1.99 24.79 -81.08
N PRO A 2 -1.91 25.73 -80.11
CA PRO A 2 -1.10 25.52 -78.89
C PRO A 2 -1.89 25.63 -77.57
N ARG A 3 -3.23 25.75 -77.62
CA ARG A 3 -4.09 25.93 -76.42
C ARG A 3 -4.84 24.67 -75.96
N ILE A 4 -4.79 23.56 -76.71
CA ILE A 4 -5.46 22.30 -76.36
C ILE A 4 -4.53 21.36 -75.57
N SER A 5 -3.20 21.47 -75.72
CA SER A 5 -2.23 20.63 -74.99
C SER A 5 -2.08 21.01 -73.50
N LYS A 6 -2.38 22.25 -73.10
CA LYS A 6 -2.31 22.68 -71.69
C LYS A 6 -3.55 22.29 -70.87
N LEU A 7 -4.69 22.04 -71.51
CA LEU A 7 -5.91 21.56 -70.83
C LEU A 7 -5.87 20.05 -70.56
N LEU A 8 -5.20 19.27 -71.41
CA LEU A 8 -4.98 17.83 -71.18
C LEU A 8 -3.95 17.55 -70.06
N ALA A 9 -2.96 18.42 -69.87
CA ALA A 9 -1.99 18.25 -68.78
C ALA A 9 -2.58 18.57 -67.38
N ALA A 10 -3.50 19.54 -67.29
CA ALA A 10 -4.14 19.90 -66.02
C ALA A 10 -5.23 18.89 -65.59
N ALA A 11 -5.94 18.27 -66.54
CA ALA A 11 -6.92 17.22 -66.24
C ALA A 11 -6.27 15.90 -65.82
N ALA A 12 -5.08 15.57 -66.33
CA ALA A 12 -4.31 14.39 -65.92
C ALA A 12 -3.67 14.53 -64.53
N ALA A 13 -3.34 15.77 -64.09
CA ALA A 13 -2.81 16.01 -62.75
C ALA A 13 -3.91 15.95 -61.66
N CYS A 14 -5.16 16.30 -61.98
CA CYS A 14 -6.28 16.23 -61.05
C CYS A 14 -6.90 14.83 -60.90
N LEU A 15 -6.58 13.87 -61.77
CA LEU A 15 -7.01 12.46 -61.65
C LEU A 15 -6.02 11.57 -60.86
N MET A 16 -4.86 12.11 -60.46
CA MET A 16 -3.86 11.40 -59.65
C MET A 16 -3.93 11.77 -58.14
N LEU A 17 -4.87 12.62 -57.73
CA LEU A 17 -5.01 13.08 -56.33
C LEU A 17 -6.38 12.76 -55.71
N SER A 18 -7.21 11.96 -56.37
CA SER A 18 -8.50 11.50 -55.84
C SER A 18 -8.79 10.06 -56.27
N ALA A 19 -7.96 9.14 -55.80
CA ALA A 19 -8.32 7.73 -55.68
C ALA A 19 -8.25 7.33 -54.20
N CYS A 20 -9.25 7.79 -53.44
CA CYS A 20 -9.72 7.07 -52.27
C CYS A 20 -10.32 5.75 -52.77
N THR A 21 -9.47 4.73 -52.93
CA THR A 21 -9.96 3.37 -52.73
C THR A 21 -9.79 3.07 -51.25
N SER A 22 -10.90 2.70 -50.63
CA SER A 22 -11.01 2.28 -49.25
C SER A 22 -10.10 1.07 -49.00
N PHE A 23 -8.82 1.30 -48.76
CA PHE A 23 -8.02 0.41 -47.94
C PHE A 23 -8.46 0.69 -46.51
N SER A 24 -9.42 -0.09 -46.02
CA SER A 24 -9.29 -0.50 -44.62
C SER A 24 -7.97 -1.27 -44.57
N PRO A 25 -6.91 -0.81 -43.88
CA PRO A 25 -6.02 -1.81 -43.31
C PRO A 25 -6.96 -2.64 -42.45
N ALA A 26 -7.04 -3.94 -42.71
CA ALA A 26 -7.69 -4.82 -41.76
C ALA A 26 -7.05 -4.51 -40.41
N THR A 27 -7.81 -3.89 -39.51
CA THR A 27 -7.39 -3.58 -38.14
C THR A 27 -7.08 -4.86 -37.35
N ASP A 28 -7.31 -6.03 -37.96
CA ASP A 28 -6.81 -7.34 -37.55
C ASP A 28 -5.27 -7.43 -37.47
N ASP A 29 -4.50 -6.58 -38.17
CA ASP A 29 -3.04 -6.64 -38.10
C ASP A 29 -2.42 -5.71 -37.03
N LEU A 30 -3.24 -4.89 -36.38
CA LEU A 30 -2.84 -4.05 -35.23
C LEU A 30 -3.04 -4.74 -33.88
N MET A 31 -3.59 -5.95 -33.87
CA MET A 31 -3.74 -6.81 -32.69
C MET A 31 -3.25 -8.23 -33.02
N ARG A 32 -2.01 -8.36 -33.51
CA ARG A 32 -1.35 -9.67 -33.45
C ARG A 32 -1.09 -9.98 -31.98
N PRO A 33 -1.55 -11.12 -31.45
CA PRO A 33 -1.12 -11.60 -30.14
C PRO A 33 0.42 -11.54 -30.10
N PRO A 34 1.03 -11.14 -28.97
CA PRO A 34 2.47 -11.15 -28.85
C PRO A 34 2.97 -12.54 -29.28
N ARG A 35 3.82 -12.57 -30.30
CA ARG A 35 4.45 -13.83 -30.71
C ARG A 35 5.35 -14.23 -29.55
N LEU A 36 5.12 -15.42 -29.01
CA LEU A 36 6.01 -16.02 -28.02
C LEU A 36 7.46 -15.87 -28.50
N THR A 37 8.31 -15.31 -27.66
CA THR A 37 9.76 -15.29 -27.91
C THR A 37 10.23 -16.74 -28.10
N PRO A 38 11.39 -16.98 -28.75
CA PRO A 38 11.93 -18.34 -28.87
C PRO A 38 12.04 -19.06 -27.52
N GLU A 39 12.38 -18.31 -26.47
CA GLU A 39 12.43 -18.80 -25.09
C GLU A 39 11.05 -19.13 -24.52
N GLN A 40 10.07 -18.22 -24.63
CA GLN A 40 8.69 -18.50 -24.20
C GLN A 40 8.08 -19.70 -24.95
N ARG A 41 8.46 -19.91 -26.22
CA ARG A 41 8.04 -21.10 -26.96
C ARG A 41 8.69 -22.36 -26.40
N ALA A 42 10.00 -22.35 -26.15
CA ALA A 42 10.69 -23.52 -25.59
C ALA A 42 10.15 -23.90 -24.19
N ILE A 43 9.77 -22.90 -23.40
CA ILE A 43 9.13 -23.08 -22.08
C ILE A 43 7.73 -23.66 -22.24
N ASN A 44 6.93 -23.16 -23.20
CA ASN A 44 5.62 -23.72 -23.50
C ASN A 44 5.72 -25.17 -24.00
N ASP A 45 6.69 -25.48 -24.86
CA ASP A 45 6.91 -26.85 -25.34
C ASP A 45 7.27 -27.77 -24.15
N ALA A 46 8.14 -27.31 -23.24
CA ALA A 46 8.49 -28.06 -22.02
C ALA A 46 7.30 -28.23 -21.06
N LEU A 47 6.41 -27.25 -20.98
CA LEU A 47 5.16 -27.34 -20.22
C LEU A 47 4.17 -28.30 -20.86
N ASP A 48 3.99 -28.25 -22.17
CA ASP A 48 3.08 -29.14 -22.92
C ASP A 48 3.49 -30.62 -22.77
N ASP A 49 4.80 -30.88 -22.75
CA ASP A 49 5.35 -32.22 -22.50
C ASP A 49 5.15 -32.67 -21.05
N ALA A 50 5.15 -31.74 -20.09
CA ALA A 50 5.05 -32.02 -18.66
C ALA A 50 3.61 -32.09 -18.13
N ALA A 51 2.69 -31.33 -18.73
CA ALA A 51 1.35 -31.15 -18.22
C ALA A 51 0.57 -32.47 -18.17
N LEU A 52 -0.12 -32.71 -17.06
CA LEU A 52 -0.99 -33.88 -16.88
C LEU A 52 -2.04 -34.08 -17.98
N THR A 53 -2.46 -33.00 -18.64
CA THR A 53 -3.49 -33.02 -19.69
C THR A 53 -3.09 -32.13 -20.85
N GLN A 54 -3.40 -32.57 -22.08
CA GLN A 54 -3.16 -31.80 -23.31
C GLN A 54 -3.95 -30.48 -23.38
N ASN A 55 -5.01 -30.34 -22.57
CA ASN A 55 -5.73 -29.08 -22.40
C ASN A 55 -5.56 -28.61 -20.96
N TYR A 56 -5.08 -27.39 -20.76
CA TYR A 56 -4.97 -26.76 -19.46
C TYR A 56 -5.23 -25.26 -19.56
N SER A 57 -5.44 -24.62 -18.41
CA SER A 57 -5.49 -23.16 -18.32
C SER A 57 -4.33 -22.64 -17.48
N LEU A 58 -3.65 -21.59 -17.95
CA LEU A 58 -2.61 -20.92 -17.17
C LEU A 58 -3.24 -20.14 -16.02
N LYS A 59 -2.60 -20.18 -14.85
CA LYS A 59 -2.97 -19.43 -13.66
C LYS A 59 -2.00 -18.29 -13.43
N TYR A 60 -2.54 -17.14 -13.05
CA TYR A 60 -1.79 -15.91 -12.89
C TYR A 60 -1.92 -15.43 -11.44
N PRO A 61 -0.80 -15.17 -10.75
CA PRO A 61 -0.85 -14.59 -9.43
C PRO A 61 -1.58 -13.25 -9.45
N LYS A 62 -2.53 -13.06 -8.53
CA LYS A 62 -3.42 -11.88 -8.51
C LYS A 62 -2.75 -10.64 -7.92
N SER A 63 -1.74 -10.82 -7.09
CA SER A 63 -1.04 -9.78 -6.32
C SER A 63 0.46 -10.10 -6.19
N GLY A 64 1.20 -9.20 -5.54
CA GLY A 64 2.67 -9.28 -5.44
C GLY A 64 3.39 -8.80 -6.70
N ASP A 65 4.69 -9.01 -6.74
CA ASP A 65 5.58 -8.54 -7.82
C ASP A 65 5.58 -9.50 -9.02
N HIS A 66 5.36 -10.79 -8.77
CA HIS A 66 5.34 -11.83 -9.79
C HIS A 66 3.91 -12.12 -10.25
N ARG A 67 3.40 -11.39 -11.26
CA ARG A 67 2.00 -11.50 -11.76
C ARG A 67 1.84 -12.25 -13.10
N SER A 68 2.93 -12.81 -13.61
CA SER A 68 2.94 -13.64 -14.82
C SER A 68 2.67 -15.10 -14.47
N ALA A 69 2.10 -15.87 -15.40
CA ALA A 69 1.98 -17.32 -15.26
C ALA A 69 3.33 -18.05 -15.31
N PHE A 70 4.34 -17.41 -15.93
CA PHE A 70 5.73 -17.84 -15.94
C PHE A 70 6.51 -16.91 -15.00
N VAL A 71 7.01 -17.46 -13.91
CA VAL A 71 7.80 -16.75 -12.91
C VAL A 71 9.23 -17.27 -12.99
N PHE A 72 10.18 -16.36 -13.25
CA PHE A 72 11.60 -16.69 -13.38
C PHE A 72 12.35 -16.31 -12.12
N HIS A 73 13.17 -17.23 -11.62
CA HIS A 73 14.01 -17.03 -10.45
C HIS A 73 15.11 -18.09 -10.38
N ASP A 74 16.30 -17.73 -9.90
CA ASP A 74 17.39 -18.67 -9.58
C ASP A 74 17.04 -19.39 -8.26
N ILE A 75 16.49 -20.59 -8.37
CA ILE A 75 15.94 -21.37 -7.25
C ILE A 75 16.99 -22.33 -6.70
N ASP A 76 17.85 -22.88 -7.56
CA ASP A 76 18.88 -23.82 -7.16
C ASP A 76 20.26 -23.19 -6.87
N GLY A 77 20.42 -21.89 -7.14
CA GLY A 77 21.59 -21.08 -6.79
C GLY A 77 22.75 -21.24 -7.76
N ASP A 78 22.53 -21.74 -8.98
CA ASP A 78 23.57 -21.94 -9.99
C ASP A 78 23.87 -20.70 -10.85
N GLY A 79 23.04 -19.66 -10.74
CA GLY A 79 23.15 -18.38 -11.43
C GLY A 79 22.38 -18.29 -12.75
N GLU A 80 21.73 -19.37 -13.20
CA GLU A 80 20.69 -19.34 -14.23
C GLU A 80 19.30 -19.30 -13.56
N GLU A 81 18.28 -18.84 -14.30
CA GLU A 81 16.91 -18.79 -13.76
C GLU A 81 16.13 -20.05 -14.13
N GLU A 82 15.45 -20.63 -13.15
CA GLU A 82 14.39 -21.61 -13.35
C GLU A 82 13.07 -20.90 -13.66
N ALA A 83 12.15 -21.62 -14.32
CA ALA A 83 10.79 -21.13 -14.54
C ALA A 83 9.80 -21.93 -13.70
N ILE A 84 9.06 -21.24 -12.84
CA ILE A 84 7.86 -21.77 -12.18
C ILE A 84 6.65 -21.41 -13.03
N VAL A 85 5.87 -22.43 -13.39
CA VAL A 85 4.63 -22.28 -14.15
C VAL A 85 3.43 -22.77 -13.36
N PHE A 86 2.38 -21.94 -13.30
CA PHE A 86 1.13 -22.29 -12.64
C PHE A 86 0.05 -22.59 -13.67
N TYR A 87 -0.60 -23.74 -13.52
CA TYR A 87 -1.65 -24.17 -14.45
C TYR A 87 -2.74 -25.01 -13.78
N GLU A 88 -3.93 -25.04 -14.34
CA GLU A 88 -5.03 -25.91 -13.93
C GLU A 88 -5.29 -26.94 -15.05
N PRO A 89 -5.11 -28.25 -14.79
CA PRO A 89 -5.34 -29.29 -15.77
C PRO A 89 -6.84 -29.52 -15.99
N SER A 90 -7.25 -30.03 -17.15
CA SER A 90 -8.69 -30.28 -17.46
C SER A 90 -9.25 -31.57 -16.81
N ILE A 91 -8.75 -31.96 -15.63
CA ILE A 91 -9.18 -33.16 -14.88
C ILE A 91 -9.70 -32.85 -13.49
N ASP A 92 -9.24 -31.75 -12.89
CA ASP A 92 -9.69 -31.26 -11.59
C ASP A 92 -9.56 -29.73 -11.52
N ASN A 93 -10.02 -29.13 -10.44
CA ASN A 93 -9.98 -27.68 -10.24
C ASN A 93 -8.80 -27.25 -9.36
N THR A 94 -7.73 -28.04 -9.29
CA THR A 94 -6.56 -27.75 -8.46
C THR A 94 -5.48 -27.14 -9.34
N ALA A 95 -5.07 -25.91 -9.02
CA ALA A 95 -3.91 -25.34 -9.67
C ALA A 95 -2.65 -26.13 -9.26
N ARG A 96 -1.73 -26.28 -10.20
CA ARG A 96 -0.50 -27.04 -10.09
C ARG A 96 0.71 -26.15 -10.33
N ILE A 97 1.85 -26.60 -9.86
CA ILE A 97 3.14 -25.96 -10.04
C ILE A 97 4.02 -26.89 -10.88
N VAL A 98 4.58 -26.36 -11.95
CA VAL A 98 5.64 -27.01 -12.72
C VAL A 98 6.92 -26.23 -12.53
N LEU A 99 7.97 -26.90 -12.08
CA LEU A 99 9.33 -26.35 -12.07
C LEU A 99 10.04 -26.79 -13.34
N LEU A 100 10.48 -25.82 -14.14
CA LEU A 100 11.26 -26.02 -15.34
C LEU A 100 12.68 -25.48 -15.14
N ASP A 101 13.65 -26.20 -15.68
CA ASP A 101 15.07 -25.86 -15.61
C ASP A 101 15.75 -26.20 -16.94
N ARG A 102 16.84 -25.52 -17.26
CA ARG A 102 17.66 -25.73 -18.45
C ARG A 102 18.66 -26.87 -18.21
N GLN A 103 18.36 -28.03 -18.79
CA GLN A 103 19.31 -29.12 -18.89
C GLN A 103 19.97 -29.13 -20.27
N ASP A 104 21.30 -28.98 -20.31
CA ASP A 104 22.09 -28.92 -21.55
C ASP A 104 21.58 -27.84 -22.53
N GLY A 105 21.10 -26.70 -21.99
CA GLY A 105 20.57 -25.57 -22.77
C GLY A 105 19.12 -25.77 -23.27
N VAL A 106 18.42 -26.81 -22.82
CA VAL A 106 17.03 -27.10 -23.18
C VAL A 106 16.16 -27.10 -21.92
N TRP A 107 15.05 -26.36 -21.96
CA TRP A 107 14.05 -26.38 -20.89
C TRP A 107 13.44 -27.77 -20.72
N ARG A 108 13.42 -28.27 -19.48
CA ARG A 108 12.78 -29.53 -19.10
C ARG A 108 12.07 -29.37 -17.77
N SER A 109 10.96 -30.09 -17.63
CA SER A 109 10.30 -30.21 -16.33
C SER A 109 11.11 -31.07 -15.38
N LEU A 110 11.39 -30.50 -14.21
CA LEU A 110 12.00 -31.18 -13.09
C LEU A 110 10.94 -31.83 -12.20
N CYS A 111 9.85 -31.10 -11.93
CA CYS A 111 8.74 -31.63 -11.17
C CYS A 111 7.41 -30.97 -11.52
N ASP A 112 6.32 -31.72 -11.27
CA ASP A 112 4.94 -31.27 -11.30
C ASP A 112 4.27 -31.66 -9.97
N LEU A 113 3.79 -30.67 -9.20
CA LEU A 113 3.11 -30.89 -7.94
C LEU A 113 1.75 -30.18 -7.86
N PRO A 114 0.75 -30.78 -7.18
CA PRO A 114 -0.49 -30.08 -6.89
C PRO A 114 -0.23 -28.90 -5.95
N GLY A 115 -0.85 -27.77 -6.23
CA GLY A 115 -0.94 -26.65 -5.31
C GLY A 115 -1.95 -26.90 -4.19
N ALA A 116 -2.18 -25.88 -3.36
CA ALA A 116 -3.10 -25.98 -2.23
C ALA A 116 -4.49 -25.39 -2.50
N GLY A 117 -4.74 -24.86 -3.69
CA GLY A 117 -6.02 -24.24 -4.05
C GLY A 117 -6.25 -24.20 -5.56
N GLN A 118 -7.32 -23.53 -5.96
CA GLN A 118 -7.70 -23.39 -7.36
C GLN A 118 -7.01 -22.19 -8.03
N ASP A 119 -6.80 -21.11 -7.28
CA ASP A 119 -6.19 -19.89 -7.78
C ASP A 119 -4.89 -19.57 -7.02
N VAL A 120 -4.01 -18.84 -7.68
CA VAL A 120 -2.76 -18.32 -7.12
C VAL A 120 -2.97 -16.85 -6.73
N GLU A 121 -2.74 -16.52 -5.46
CA GLU A 121 -2.92 -15.17 -4.93
C GLU A 121 -1.66 -14.31 -5.10
N PHE A 122 -0.49 -14.88 -4.81
CA PHE A 122 0.81 -14.25 -4.99
C PHE A 122 1.90 -15.32 -5.07
N VAL A 123 3.06 -14.92 -5.56
CA VAL A 123 4.32 -15.68 -5.47
C VAL A 123 5.38 -14.74 -4.94
N ALA A 124 6.17 -15.21 -3.98
CA ALA A 124 7.31 -14.51 -3.41
C ALA A 124 8.47 -15.48 -3.21
N PHE A 125 9.69 -14.96 -3.12
CA PHE A 125 10.91 -15.72 -2.89
C PHE A 125 11.61 -15.17 -1.65
N ALA A 126 12.04 -16.05 -0.76
CA ALA A 126 12.72 -15.66 0.47
C ALA A 126 13.62 -16.78 1.00
N ASN A 127 14.61 -16.41 1.81
CA ASN A 127 15.57 -17.31 2.42
C ASN A 127 15.06 -17.81 3.79
N ILE A 128 14.05 -18.68 3.79
CA ILE A 128 13.35 -19.13 5.01
C ILE A 128 14.07 -20.35 5.61
N THR A 129 14.35 -21.37 4.80
CA THR A 129 14.87 -22.66 5.27
C THR A 129 16.40 -22.67 5.41
N ALA A 130 17.10 -21.78 4.71
CA ALA A 130 18.53 -21.50 4.91
C ALA A 130 18.88 -20.10 4.40
N LYS A 131 19.99 -19.53 4.89
CA LYS A 131 20.43 -18.15 4.57
C LYS A 131 20.56 -17.85 3.07
N ASP A 132 21.05 -18.82 2.30
CA ASP A 132 21.28 -18.67 0.85
C ASP A 132 20.21 -19.42 0.04
N ALA A 133 19.12 -19.89 0.69
CA ALA A 133 18.02 -20.55 0.00
C ALA A 133 17.15 -19.53 -0.75
N SER A 134 16.58 -19.97 -1.86
CA SER A 134 15.46 -19.28 -2.51
C SER A 134 14.19 -20.11 -2.38
N ASP A 135 13.56 -20.05 -1.20
CA ASP A 135 12.31 -20.75 -0.95
C ASP A 135 11.15 -20.02 -1.62
N VAL A 136 10.28 -20.79 -2.24
CA VAL A 136 9.10 -20.30 -2.97
C VAL A 136 7.92 -20.21 -2.02
N VAL A 137 7.42 -19.00 -1.79
CA VAL A 137 6.22 -18.76 -0.99
C VAL A 137 5.05 -18.50 -1.92
N VAL A 138 3.99 -19.30 -1.79
CA VAL A 138 2.81 -19.20 -2.65
C VAL A 138 1.55 -19.07 -1.81
N GLY A 139 0.80 -18.00 -2.06
CA GLY A 139 -0.56 -17.82 -1.56
C GLY A 139 -1.56 -18.51 -2.49
N TRP A 140 -2.48 -19.29 -1.92
CA TRP A 140 -3.51 -20.02 -2.62
C TRP A 140 -4.89 -19.58 -2.16
N SER A 141 -5.88 -19.67 -3.04
CA SER A 141 -7.29 -19.51 -2.67
C SER A 141 -8.20 -20.53 -3.33
N GLY A 142 -9.34 -20.77 -2.68
CA GLY A 142 -10.45 -21.53 -3.25
C GLY A 142 -11.20 -20.75 -4.33
N SER A 143 -12.25 -21.37 -4.88
CA SER A 143 -13.09 -20.75 -5.92
C SER A 143 -13.83 -19.49 -5.45
N ASP A 144 -14.24 -19.46 -4.17
CA ASP A 144 -14.94 -18.34 -3.53
C ASP A 144 -13.98 -17.22 -3.09
N ARG A 145 -12.68 -17.52 -2.98
CA ARG A 145 -11.58 -16.60 -2.64
C ARG A 145 -11.65 -16.02 -1.22
N GLU A 146 -12.58 -16.47 -0.41
CA GLU A 146 -12.70 -16.06 0.99
C GLU A 146 -11.64 -16.75 1.84
N GLU A 147 -11.40 -18.04 1.58
CA GLU A 147 -10.36 -18.81 2.26
C GLU A 147 -9.06 -18.76 1.46
N LYS A 148 -8.06 -18.09 2.04
CA LYS A 148 -6.68 -18.09 1.53
C LYS A 148 -5.77 -18.85 2.47
N GLN A 149 -4.80 -19.55 1.89
CA GLN A 149 -3.79 -20.31 2.64
C GLN A 149 -2.41 -20.15 2.00
N LEU A 150 -1.37 -20.25 2.82
CA LEU A 150 0.02 -20.11 2.37
C LEU A 150 0.73 -21.47 2.31
N ARG A 151 1.61 -21.64 1.32
CA ARG A 151 2.59 -22.74 1.24
C ARG A 151 4.00 -22.17 1.08
N VAL A 152 4.97 -22.86 1.68
CA VAL A 152 6.41 -22.61 1.47
C VAL A 152 6.99 -23.87 0.82
N TYR A 153 7.70 -23.71 -0.28
CA TYR A 153 8.38 -24.80 -0.97
C TYR A 153 9.87 -24.54 -0.99
N ARG A 154 10.65 -25.55 -0.60
CA ARG A 154 12.11 -25.54 -0.73
C ARG A 154 12.54 -26.42 -1.90
N TYR A 155 13.62 -26.07 -2.56
CA TYR A 155 14.23 -26.94 -3.56
C TYR A 155 15.06 -28.04 -2.89
N SER A 156 14.91 -29.29 -3.35
CA SER A 156 15.76 -30.43 -2.98
C SER A 156 16.77 -30.68 -4.09
N PRO A 157 18.06 -30.33 -3.92
CA PRO A 157 19.08 -30.58 -4.94
C PRO A 157 19.30 -32.06 -5.25
N ALA A 158 19.07 -32.94 -4.27
CA ALA A 158 19.28 -34.38 -4.42
C ALA A 158 18.29 -35.01 -5.41
N ASP A 159 17.03 -34.57 -5.34
CA ASP A 159 15.93 -35.09 -6.15
C ASP A 159 15.56 -34.17 -7.32
N ARG A 160 16.08 -32.93 -7.30
CA ARG A 160 15.76 -31.84 -8.23
C ARG A 160 14.26 -31.55 -8.27
N VAL A 161 13.63 -31.42 -7.11
CA VAL A 161 12.19 -31.14 -7.00
C VAL A 161 11.91 -30.09 -5.94
N LEU A 162 10.76 -29.42 -6.05
CA LEU A 162 10.19 -28.64 -4.95
C LEU A 162 9.54 -29.56 -3.92
N VAL A 163 9.82 -29.30 -2.65
CA VAL A 163 9.23 -30.02 -1.51
C VAL A 163 8.54 -29.02 -0.61
N ASN A 164 7.32 -29.35 -0.15
CA ASN A 164 6.64 -28.55 0.86
C ASN A 164 7.52 -28.47 2.12
N ALA A 165 7.88 -27.26 2.51
CA ALA A 165 8.70 -26.99 3.68
C ALA A 165 7.87 -26.84 4.96
N LEU A 166 6.53 -26.69 4.86
CA LEU A 166 5.68 -26.58 6.05
C LEU A 166 5.63 -27.90 6.83
N ALA A 167 5.56 -27.80 8.16
CA ALA A 167 5.36 -28.95 9.05
C ALA A 167 4.06 -29.71 8.72
N GLU A 168 4.06 -31.02 8.98
CA GLU A 168 2.92 -31.89 8.66
C GLU A 168 1.63 -31.41 9.33
N GLY A 169 0.54 -31.35 8.56
CA GLY A 169 -0.76 -30.88 9.05
C GLY A 169 -0.90 -29.36 9.18
N VAL A 170 0.16 -28.58 8.95
CA VAL A 170 0.10 -27.11 8.98
C VAL A 170 -0.48 -26.58 7.66
N SER A 171 -1.54 -25.79 7.78
CA SER A 171 -2.23 -25.16 6.64
C SER A 171 -2.67 -23.75 7.04
N PRO A 172 -1.73 -22.80 7.08
CA PRO A 172 -1.97 -21.51 7.70
C PRO A 172 -2.85 -20.66 6.78
N GLY A 173 -4.03 -20.28 7.29
CA GLY A 173 -4.86 -19.27 6.66
C GLY A 173 -4.24 -17.87 6.79
N TYR A 174 -4.59 -16.96 5.90
CA TYR A 174 -4.16 -15.56 6.00
C TYR A 174 -5.14 -14.60 5.32
N THR A 175 -5.19 -13.36 5.81
CA THR A 175 -5.84 -12.22 5.14
C THR A 175 -4.80 -11.38 4.42
N THR A 176 -3.69 -11.09 5.10
CA THR A 176 -2.50 -10.44 4.55
C THR A 176 -1.24 -11.05 5.17
N TYR A 177 -0.08 -10.79 4.57
CA TYR A 177 1.19 -11.38 4.98
C TYR A 177 2.33 -10.37 4.87
N LEU A 178 3.42 -10.67 5.57
CA LEU A 178 4.71 -10.02 5.43
C LEU A 178 5.80 -11.08 5.51
N ILE A 179 6.87 -10.93 4.74
CA ILE A 179 8.05 -11.79 4.81
C ILE A 179 9.24 -10.89 5.12
N ASP A 180 9.89 -11.10 6.26
CA ASP A 180 11.02 -10.29 6.67
C ASP A 180 11.87 -10.97 7.75
N ASP A 181 13.15 -10.61 7.81
CA ASP A 181 14.10 -11.01 8.85
C ASP A 181 14.10 -9.92 9.96
N LEU A 182 13.18 -10.06 10.92
CA LEU A 182 13.01 -9.08 12.00
C LEU A 182 14.01 -9.26 13.14
N ASP A 183 14.38 -10.50 13.47
CA ASP A 183 15.35 -10.81 14.52
C ASP A 183 16.81 -10.70 14.03
N ARG A 184 17.01 -10.62 12.71
CA ARG A 184 18.30 -10.48 12.02
C ARG A 184 19.19 -11.69 12.18
N ASN A 185 18.58 -12.87 12.23
CA ASN A 185 19.30 -14.14 12.25
C ASN A 185 19.86 -14.54 10.86
N GLY A 186 19.47 -13.82 9.80
CA GLY A 186 19.91 -14.04 8.42
C GLY A 186 18.98 -14.93 7.60
N GLN A 187 17.86 -15.37 8.16
CA GLN A 187 16.77 -16.07 7.50
C GLN A 187 15.49 -15.26 7.65
N ALA A 188 14.66 -15.23 6.62
CA ALA A 188 13.38 -14.55 6.69
C ALA A 188 12.34 -15.37 7.44
N ASP A 189 11.50 -14.69 8.21
CA ASP A 189 10.30 -15.26 8.80
C ASP A 189 9.05 -14.84 8.01
N VAL A 190 7.95 -15.58 8.18
CA VAL A 190 6.66 -15.27 7.56
C VAL A 190 5.65 -14.88 8.63
N PHE A 191 5.12 -13.66 8.53
CA PHE A 191 4.08 -13.12 9.41
C PHE A 191 2.73 -13.19 8.71
N LEU A 192 1.74 -13.82 9.35
CA LEU A 192 0.40 -13.98 8.80
C LEU A 192 -0.64 -13.34 9.70
N LEU A 193 -1.33 -12.34 9.17
CA LEU A 193 -2.44 -11.68 9.84
C LEU A 193 -3.74 -12.31 9.36
N SER A 194 -4.59 -12.71 10.29
CA SER A 194 -5.80 -13.48 10.00
C SER A 194 -6.92 -13.12 10.94
N SER A 195 -8.14 -13.50 10.54
CA SER A 195 -9.33 -13.46 11.37
C SER A 195 -10.05 -14.80 11.39
N ASN A 196 -10.86 -15.04 12.43
CA ASN A 196 -11.83 -16.14 12.46
C ASN A 196 -13.24 -15.56 12.36
N SER A 197 -13.84 -15.65 11.18
CA SER A 197 -15.23 -15.24 10.92
C SER A 197 -16.27 -16.30 11.34
N ARG A 198 -15.83 -17.49 11.80
CA ARG A 198 -16.73 -18.61 12.14
C ARG A 198 -17.24 -18.58 13.58
N THR A 199 -16.76 -17.65 14.41
CA THR A 199 -17.19 -17.44 15.80
C THR A 199 -18.03 -16.17 15.92
N THR A 200 -18.89 -16.08 16.95
CA THR A 200 -19.73 -14.88 17.18
C THR A 200 -18.93 -13.66 17.63
N LEU A 201 -17.67 -13.85 18.00
CA LEU A 201 -16.67 -12.80 18.17
C LEU A 201 -15.66 -13.01 17.05
N GLU A 202 -15.48 -12.01 16.18
CA GLU A 202 -14.38 -12.01 15.23
C GLU A 202 -13.09 -11.89 16.04
N SER A 203 -12.24 -12.91 16.00
CA SER A 203 -10.92 -12.86 16.64
C SER A 203 -9.88 -12.61 15.57
N PHE A 204 -8.99 -11.65 15.81
CA PHE A 204 -7.89 -11.30 14.93
C PHE A 204 -6.56 -11.68 15.58
N TRP A 205 -5.57 -12.07 14.78
CA TRP A 205 -4.26 -12.45 15.29
C TRP A 205 -3.17 -12.30 14.24
N ILE A 206 -1.94 -12.27 14.73
CA ILE A 206 -0.71 -12.44 13.97
C ILE A 206 -0.08 -13.78 14.33
N ASN A 207 0.26 -14.58 13.32
CA ASN A 207 1.09 -15.78 13.46
C ASN A 207 2.51 -15.48 12.97
N LEU A 208 3.51 -15.98 13.69
CA LEU A 208 4.90 -16.05 13.26
C LEU A 208 5.19 -17.46 12.77
N LEU A 209 5.63 -17.59 11.52
CA LEU A 209 6.12 -18.83 10.95
C LEU A 209 7.63 -18.72 10.74
N SER A 210 8.36 -19.70 11.27
CA SER A 210 9.82 -19.77 11.16
C SER A 210 10.27 -21.21 10.92
N PHE A 211 11.48 -21.38 10.41
CA PHE A 211 12.09 -22.69 10.19
C PHE A 211 12.75 -23.19 11.48
N ASP A 212 12.28 -24.33 12.01
CA ASP A 212 12.77 -24.88 13.28
C ASP A 212 14.01 -25.79 13.13
N GLY A 213 14.52 -25.93 11.91
CA GLY A 213 15.62 -26.83 11.55
C GLY A 213 15.17 -28.08 10.79
N ASP A 214 13.89 -28.44 10.85
CA ASP A 214 13.30 -29.56 10.09
C ASP A 214 12.22 -29.05 9.11
N ALA A 215 11.30 -28.22 9.60
CA ALA A 215 10.20 -27.69 8.84
C ALA A 215 9.86 -26.24 9.22
N VAL A 216 9.08 -25.57 8.38
CA VAL A 216 8.49 -24.27 8.67
C VAL A 216 7.20 -24.49 9.45
N ALA A 217 7.16 -24.00 10.69
CA ALA A 217 6.03 -24.17 11.60
C ALA A 217 5.53 -22.81 12.10
N ILE A 218 4.29 -22.78 12.59
CA ILE A 218 3.81 -21.63 13.38
C ILE A 218 4.48 -21.73 14.75
N VAL A 219 5.39 -20.82 15.05
CA VAL A 219 6.20 -20.84 16.29
C VAL A 219 5.62 -19.95 17.38
N ASP A 220 4.88 -18.90 17.01
CA ASP A 220 4.15 -18.05 17.97
C ASP A 220 2.88 -17.45 17.34
N LYS A 221 1.97 -17.03 18.20
CA LYS A 221 0.71 -16.38 17.85
C LYS A 221 0.35 -15.33 18.90
N LYS A 222 0.06 -14.11 18.47
CA LYS A 222 -0.47 -13.04 19.34
C LYS A 222 -1.84 -12.55 18.88
N PRO A 223 -2.78 -12.27 19.80
CA PRO A 223 -4.04 -11.63 19.45
C PRO A 223 -3.79 -10.20 18.96
N LEU A 224 -4.65 -9.73 18.07
CA LEU A 224 -4.76 -8.34 17.65
C LEU A 224 -6.06 -7.73 18.18
N THR A 225 -6.33 -6.46 17.88
CA THR A 225 -7.58 -5.75 18.22
C THR A 225 -8.84 -6.55 17.88
N GLU A 226 -9.85 -6.53 18.75
CA GLU A 226 -11.05 -7.40 18.65
C GLU A 226 -12.04 -7.04 17.52
N ARG A 227 -11.83 -5.96 16.75
CA ARG A 227 -12.77 -5.49 15.72
C ARG A 227 -12.07 -4.81 14.53
N ILE A 228 -11.37 -5.58 13.72
CA ILE A 228 -10.69 -5.06 12.53
C ILE A 228 -11.62 -5.16 11.31
N LEU A 229 -12.00 -4.01 10.75
CA LEU A 229 -12.70 -3.93 9.47
C LEU A 229 -11.77 -4.30 8.31
N GLN A 230 -10.52 -3.85 8.39
CA GLN A 230 -9.50 -4.06 7.36
C GLN A 230 -8.08 -3.95 7.94
N PHE A 231 -7.19 -4.85 7.56
CA PHE A 231 -5.74 -4.61 7.69
C PHE A 231 -5.33 -3.58 6.63
N ALA A 232 -5.26 -2.31 7.04
CA ALA A 232 -5.08 -1.17 6.15
C ALA A 232 -3.66 -1.08 5.58
N GLY A 233 -2.67 -1.44 6.38
CA GLY A 233 -1.26 -1.45 6.00
C GLY A 233 -0.46 -2.41 6.87
N VAL A 234 0.49 -3.12 6.26
CA VAL A 234 1.44 -3.97 6.98
C VAL A 234 2.83 -3.69 6.41
N THR A 235 3.73 -3.22 7.25
CA THR A 235 5.10 -2.87 6.83
C THR A 235 6.11 -3.31 7.89
N ALA A 236 7.37 -3.52 7.49
CA ALA A 236 8.46 -3.75 8.41
C ALA A 236 9.59 -2.74 8.23
N GLY A 237 10.25 -2.42 9.33
CA GLY A 237 11.40 -1.54 9.32
C GLY A 237 11.96 -1.37 10.72
N ARG A 238 12.86 -0.40 10.90
CA ARG A 238 13.46 -0.16 12.22
C ARG A 238 12.47 0.59 13.11
N LEU A 239 12.47 0.28 14.40
CA LEU A 239 11.66 1.01 15.40
C LEU A 239 12.13 2.46 15.58
N SER A 240 13.43 2.70 15.40
CA SER A 240 14.02 4.03 15.48
C SER A 240 15.33 4.10 14.70
N ALA A 241 15.74 5.31 14.31
CA ALA A 241 16.92 5.53 13.47
C ALA A 241 18.22 5.00 14.10
N GLY A 242 18.37 5.16 15.42
CA GLY A 242 19.54 4.72 16.18
C GLY A 242 19.51 3.28 16.67
N SER A 243 18.38 2.58 16.51
CA SER A 243 18.22 1.18 16.89
C SER A 243 18.31 0.30 15.66
N ALA A 244 18.95 -0.85 15.83
CA ALA A 244 18.95 -1.88 14.81
C ALA A 244 17.78 -2.88 14.97
N ARG A 245 16.96 -2.72 16.02
CA ARG A 245 15.77 -3.53 16.28
C ARG A 245 14.71 -3.22 15.22
N ARG A 246 14.23 -4.26 14.56
CA ARG A 246 13.17 -4.19 13.56
C ARG A 246 11.86 -4.68 14.13
N ALA A 247 10.78 -4.26 13.50
CA ALA A 247 9.43 -4.63 13.86
C ALA A 247 8.52 -4.65 12.63
N ILE A 248 7.43 -5.37 12.76
CA ILE A 248 6.25 -5.27 11.90
C ILE A 248 5.29 -4.23 12.51
N PHE A 249 4.78 -3.36 11.65
CA PHE A 249 3.80 -2.32 11.95
C PHE A 249 2.52 -2.68 11.23
N VAL A 250 1.44 -2.82 11.99
CA VAL A 250 0.13 -3.24 11.50
C VAL A 250 -0.83 -2.09 11.70
N ASP A 251 -1.21 -1.44 10.61
CA ASP A 251 -2.28 -0.45 10.61
C ASP A 251 -3.63 -1.14 10.40
N GLU A 252 -4.52 -0.94 11.35
CA GLU A 252 -5.81 -1.61 11.42
C GLU A 252 -6.91 -0.55 11.33
N LEU A 253 -7.82 -0.72 10.37
CA LEU A 253 -9.06 0.05 10.32
C LEU A 253 -10.06 -0.62 11.25
N VAL A 254 -10.52 0.10 12.26
CA VAL A 254 -11.50 -0.34 13.25
C VAL A 254 -12.74 0.56 13.18
N PRO A 255 -13.92 0.07 13.58
CA PRO A 255 -15.12 0.91 13.65
C PRO A 255 -14.88 2.11 14.56
N GLY A 256 -15.42 3.27 14.20
CA GLY A 256 -15.37 4.44 15.07
C GLY A 256 -16.13 4.25 16.39
N ASP A 257 -15.73 5.00 17.41
CA ASP A 257 -16.27 4.92 18.78
C ASP A 257 -17.76 5.37 18.88
N SER A 258 -18.34 5.91 17.81
CA SER A 258 -19.73 6.39 17.78
C SER A 258 -20.63 5.49 16.95
N LEU A 259 -21.76 5.08 17.57
CA LEU A 259 -22.87 4.41 16.88
C LEU A 259 -23.66 5.36 15.94
N ALA A 260 -23.28 6.64 15.86
CA ALA A 260 -23.92 7.60 14.97
C ALA A 260 -23.68 7.24 13.49
N VAL A 261 -24.71 7.43 12.68
CA VAL A 261 -24.60 7.28 11.22
C VAL A 261 -23.64 8.34 10.69
N GLY A 262 -22.54 7.91 10.06
CA GLY A 262 -21.51 8.80 9.51
C GLY A 262 -20.31 9.04 10.43
N SER A 263 -20.15 8.25 11.50
CA SER A 263 -18.90 8.24 12.27
C SER A 263 -17.72 7.81 11.41
N THR A 264 -16.56 8.42 11.64
CA THR A 264 -15.35 8.13 10.88
C THR A 264 -14.73 6.85 11.44
N ASP A 265 -14.45 5.88 10.57
CA ASP A 265 -13.65 4.73 10.96
C ASP A 265 -12.27 5.19 11.46
N ILE A 266 -11.73 4.47 12.43
CA ILE A 266 -10.49 4.84 13.13
C ILE A 266 -9.39 3.91 12.67
N LEU A 267 -8.19 4.46 12.52
CA LEU A 267 -6.96 3.70 12.35
C LEU A 267 -6.26 3.57 13.71
N VAL A 268 -5.76 2.38 13.99
CA VAL A 268 -4.86 2.06 15.09
C VAL A 268 -3.63 1.37 14.56
N THR A 269 -2.53 1.39 15.31
CA THR A 269 -1.29 0.70 14.94
C THR A 269 -0.86 -0.21 16.07
N GLU A 270 -0.77 -1.51 15.78
CA GLU A 270 -0.03 -2.47 16.62
C GLU A 270 1.37 -2.71 16.03
N VAL A 271 2.34 -2.94 16.90
CA VAL A 271 3.75 -3.11 16.56
C VAL A 271 4.31 -4.31 17.30
N PHE A 272 4.90 -5.25 16.55
CA PHE A 272 5.54 -6.45 17.10
C PHE A 272 6.97 -6.54 16.58
N SER A 273 7.89 -6.90 17.46
CA SER A 273 9.25 -7.31 17.09
C SER A 273 9.40 -8.83 17.28
N VAL A 274 10.53 -9.39 16.82
CA VAL A 274 10.86 -10.79 17.11
C VAL A 274 12.12 -10.81 17.98
N ALA A 275 12.08 -11.63 19.04
CA ALA A 275 13.25 -11.93 19.85
C ALA A 275 13.14 -13.39 20.32
N ASP A 276 14.28 -14.11 20.30
CA ASP A 276 14.36 -15.51 20.72
C ASP A 276 13.31 -16.43 20.04
N GLY A 277 12.95 -16.14 18.79
CA GLY A 277 11.97 -16.91 18.00
C GLY A 277 10.50 -16.64 18.36
N GLU A 278 10.21 -15.65 19.20
CA GLU A 278 8.86 -15.30 19.65
C GLU A 278 8.47 -13.88 19.24
N LEU A 279 7.16 -13.64 19.08
CA LEU A 279 6.61 -12.30 18.87
C LEU A 279 6.64 -11.54 20.20
N VAL A 280 7.35 -10.42 20.21
CA VAL A 280 7.43 -9.50 21.35
C VAL A 280 6.60 -8.25 21.02
N PRO A 281 5.47 -8.03 21.71
CA PRO A 281 4.70 -6.81 21.57
C PRO A 281 5.55 -5.57 21.90
N VAL A 282 5.34 -4.51 21.13
CA VAL A 282 5.96 -3.20 21.34
C VAL A 282 4.87 -2.15 21.54
N ILE A 283 3.82 -2.22 20.72
CA ILE A 283 2.55 -1.52 20.89
C ILE A 283 1.47 -2.56 20.62
N SER A 284 0.64 -2.90 21.60
CA SER A 284 -0.43 -3.89 21.38
C SER A 284 -1.66 -3.59 22.22
N TYR A 285 -2.82 -3.89 21.63
CA TYR A 285 -4.12 -3.88 22.30
C TYR A 285 -4.16 -4.86 23.48
N SER A 286 -3.55 -6.04 23.32
CA SER A 286 -3.59 -7.11 24.32
C SER A 286 -2.83 -6.79 25.61
N GLU A 287 -1.94 -5.80 25.59
CA GLU A 287 -1.19 -5.34 26.76
C GLU A 287 -1.87 -4.19 27.51
N GLU A 288 -3.01 -3.67 27.02
CA GLU A 288 -3.73 -2.56 27.68
C GLU A 288 -4.29 -2.92 29.06
N GLY A 289 -4.42 -4.23 29.38
CA GLY A 289 -5.20 -4.69 30.52
C GLY A 289 -6.69 -4.39 30.33
N GLU A 290 -7.56 -5.02 31.13
CA GLU A 290 -8.99 -4.69 31.14
C GLU A 290 -9.20 -3.27 31.74
N GLY A 291 -8.96 -2.21 30.97
CA GLY A 291 -9.10 -0.81 31.37
C GLY A 291 -10.41 -0.22 30.86
N GLU A 292 -11.26 0.22 31.79
CA GLU A 292 -12.58 0.85 31.55
C GLU A 292 -12.51 2.01 30.55
N GLU A 293 -13.53 2.13 29.68
CA GLU A 293 -13.76 3.30 28.82
C GLU A 293 -13.60 4.60 29.62
N ALA A 294 -12.82 5.55 29.09
CA ALA A 294 -12.55 6.81 29.75
C ALA A 294 -13.84 7.63 29.99
N ASP A 295 -14.28 7.71 31.25
CA ASP A 295 -15.29 8.65 31.73
C ASP A 295 -14.66 10.05 31.84
N TYR A 296 -14.80 10.85 30.78
CA TYR A 296 -14.24 12.20 30.68
C TYR A 296 -14.78 13.20 31.73
N ASP A 297 -15.83 12.86 32.49
CA ASP A 297 -16.47 13.76 33.47
C ASP A 297 -15.94 13.58 34.90
N ARG A 298 -15.00 12.64 35.10
CA ARG A 298 -14.25 12.46 36.35
C ARG A 298 -12.78 12.78 36.13
N LEU A 299 -12.41 14.03 36.34
CA LEU A 299 -11.01 14.43 36.52
C LEU A 299 -10.48 13.85 37.84
N ASP A 300 -10.09 12.58 37.80
CA ASP A 300 -9.28 11.94 38.82
C ASP A 300 -7.85 12.53 38.74
N PRO A 301 -7.25 13.01 39.85
CA PRO A 301 -5.84 13.39 39.88
C PRO A 301 -4.87 12.24 39.52
N ASP A 302 -5.32 10.98 39.48
CA ASP A 302 -4.55 9.81 39.03
C ASP A 302 -4.69 9.50 37.52
N TYR A 303 -5.08 10.48 36.67
CA TYR A 303 -5.20 10.33 35.21
C TYR A 303 -4.04 9.53 34.62
N GLN A 304 -4.31 8.27 34.26
CA GLN A 304 -3.31 7.40 33.64
C GLN A 304 -2.95 7.96 32.27
N LYS A 305 -1.65 8.19 32.05
CA LYS A 305 -1.11 8.49 30.72
C LYS A 305 -1.66 7.43 29.76
N PRO A 306 -2.25 7.81 28.61
CA PRO A 306 -2.79 6.84 27.66
C PRO A 306 -1.70 5.86 27.24
N SER A 307 -2.10 4.62 26.95
CA SER A 307 -1.19 3.60 26.43
C SER A 307 -0.62 4.04 25.08
N LEU A 308 0.51 3.45 24.67
CA LEU A 308 1.03 3.70 23.32
C LEU A 308 0.01 3.32 22.24
N TYR A 309 -0.75 2.24 22.43
CA TYR A 309 -1.77 1.80 21.50
C TYR A 309 -2.89 2.84 21.36
N GLN A 310 -3.43 3.36 22.47
CA GLN A 310 -4.39 4.45 22.50
C GLN A 310 -3.88 5.70 21.79
N MET A 311 -2.60 6.02 21.95
CA MET A 311 -1.98 7.18 21.29
C MET A 311 -1.91 7.03 19.76
N THR A 312 -1.95 5.81 19.22
CA THR A 312 -1.95 5.58 17.76
C THR A 312 -3.32 5.75 17.10
N LYS A 313 -4.40 5.82 17.89
CA LYS A 313 -5.77 6.04 17.41
C LYS A 313 -5.85 7.35 16.64
N ARG A 314 -6.35 7.28 15.40
CA ARG A 314 -6.47 8.44 14.51
C ARG A 314 -7.60 8.25 13.49
N PRO A 315 -8.26 9.33 13.02
CA PRO A 315 -9.33 9.21 12.03
C PRO A 315 -8.80 8.72 10.68
N ASN A 316 -9.59 7.89 10.00
CA ASN A 316 -9.39 7.58 8.59
C ASN A 316 -9.76 8.80 7.72
N THR A 317 -8.74 9.49 7.24
CA THR A 317 -8.86 10.70 6.40
C THR A 317 -8.84 10.41 4.90
N ALA A 318 -8.98 9.13 4.50
CA ALA A 318 -8.98 8.74 3.09
C ALA A 318 -10.10 9.43 2.29
N SER A 319 -9.81 9.80 1.03
CA SER A 319 -10.85 10.31 0.14
C SER A 319 -11.87 9.21 -0.15
N GLY A 320 -13.11 9.45 0.27
CA GLY A 320 -14.15 8.42 0.22
C GLY A 320 -13.93 7.32 1.26
N ALA A 321 -13.57 7.68 2.50
CA ALA A 321 -13.38 6.75 3.61
C ALA A 321 -14.51 5.71 3.78
N ASN A 322 -15.76 6.07 3.41
CA ASN A 322 -16.91 5.16 3.43
C ASN A 322 -16.95 4.16 2.25
N ASN A 323 -16.00 4.24 1.31
CA ASN A 323 -15.85 3.30 0.19
C ASN A 323 -14.88 2.19 0.62
N PRO A 324 -15.30 0.91 0.62
CA PRO A 324 -14.44 -0.21 1.02
C PRO A 324 -13.25 -0.43 0.09
N ASN A 325 -13.23 0.20 -1.10
CA ASN A 325 -12.10 0.15 -2.01
C ASN A 325 -11.14 1.34 -1.86
N SER A 326 -11.44 2.29 -0.96
CA SER A 326 -10.50 3.37 -0.65
C SER A 326 -9.36 2.82 0.21
N VAL A 327 -8.14 3.29 -0.04
CA VAL A 327 -6.99 2.92 0.81
C VAL A 327 -7.06 3.79 2.06
N PRO A 328 -7.20 3.20 3.26
CA PRO A 328 -7.27 3.99 4.50
C PRO A 328 -5.99 4.79 4.73
N SER A 329 -6.10 5.87 5.51
CA SER A 329 -4.96 6.73 5.76
C SER A 329 -5.15 7.73 6.89
N PRO A 330 -4.07 8.18 7.56
CA PRO A 330 -2.64 7.93 7.29
C PRO A 330 -2.13 6.57 7.78
N LEU A 331 -1.16 5.98 7.06
CA LEU A 331 -0.53 4.68 7.37
C LEU A 331 0.95 4.86 7.77
N CYS A 332 1.48 3.90 8.50
CA CYS A 332 2.89 3.81 8.87
C CYS A 332 3.78 3.79 7.63
N THR A 333 4.84 4.59 7.64
CA THR A 333 5.81 4.70 6.54
C THR A 333 7.11 5.32 7.05
N ASP A 334 8.21 5.05 6.36
CA ASP A 334 9.45 5.83 6.49
C ASP A 334 9.25 7.16 5.76
N ILE A 335 8.81 8.19 6.49
CA ILE A 335 8.40 9.48 5.89
C ILE A 335 9.61 10.38 5.59
N ASP A 336 10.70 10.23 6.34
CA ASP A 336 11.90 11.06 6.23
C ASP A 336 13.11 10.34 5.61
N GLY A 337 12.94 9.08 5.20
CA GLY A 337 13.92 8.31 4.43
C GLY A 337 15.08 7.79 5.26
N ASP A 338 14.97 7.80 6.60
CA ASP A 338 16.01 7.33 7.48
C ASP A 338 15.95 5.81 7.74
N ARG A 339 14.93 5.12 7.21
CA ARG A 339 14.63 3.67 7.33
C ARG A 339 14.09 3.25 8.70
N ALA A 340 13.79 4.17 9.60
CA ALA A 340 12.82 3.94 10.66
C ALA A 340 11.41 4.04 10.08
N ILE A 341 10.45 3.37 10.68
CA ILE A 341 9.04 3.53 10.32
C ILE A 341 8.42 4.51 11.30
N GLU A 342 7.84 5.59 10.79
CA GLU A 342 7.06 6.52 11.58
C GLU A 342 5.60 6.05 11.71
N ILE A 343 5.12 6.14 12.94
CA ILE A 343 3.74 5.84 13.34
C ILE A 343 2.95 7.14 13.29
N PRO A 344 1.96 7.26 12.40
CA PRO A 344 1.13 8.44 12.34
C PRO A 344 0.18 8.50 13.54
N THR A 345 0.02 9.70 14.08
CA THR A 345 -1.03 10.10 15.00
C THR A 345 -1.76 11.30 14.41
N ALA A 346 -2.89 11.68 14.99
CA ALA A 346 -3.62 12.85 14.55
C ALA A 346 -3.97 13.73 15.73
N ARG A 347 -3.86 15.04 15.52
CA ARG A 347 -4.40 16.05 16.41
C ARG A 347 -5.41 16.91 15.66
N LEU A 348 -6.50 17.26 16.33
CA LEU A 348 -7.48 18.19 15.77
C LEU A 348 -6.82 19.56 15.57
N LEU A 349 -7.06 20.20 14.43
CA LEU A 349 -6.58 21.57 14.22
C LEU A 349 -7.31 22.53 15.18
N PRO A 350 -6.63 23.60 15.67
CA PRO A 350 -7.28 24.55 16.57
C PRO A 350 -8.57 25.14 15.98
N GLY A 351 -9.64 25.20 16.78
CA GLY A 351 -10.94 25.75 16.36
C GLY A 351 -11.90 24.76 15.69
N TYR A 352 -11.53 23.48 15.57
CA TYR A 352 -12.40 22.43 15.00
C TYR A 352 -13.16 21.60 16.05
N ASP A 353 -13.06 21.94 17.34
CA ASP A 353 -13.68 21.19 18.45
C ASP A 353 -15.20 21.17 18.38
N GLN A 354 -15.82 22.27 17.94
CA GLN A 354 -17.27 22.39 17.74
C GLN A 354 -17.74 22.10 16.31
N VAL A 355 -16.83 21.68 15.42
CA VAL A 355 -17.16 21.35 14.03
C VAL A 355 -17.63 19.89 13.95
N ASP A 356 -18.62 19.65 13.09
CA ASP A 356 -19.12 18.30 12.79
C ASP A 356 -17.98 17.38 12.35
N GLU A 357 -18.00 16.12 12.81
CA GLU A 357 -16.88 15.18 12.63
C GLU A 357 -16.43 15.02 11.17
N ALA A 358 -17.38 15.02 10.25
CA ALA A 358 -17.14 14.88 8.81
C ALA A 358 -16.36 16.06 8.19
N ASP A 359 -16.42 17.24 8.83
CA ASP A 359 -15.76 18.47 8.35
C ASP A 359 -14.52 18.83 9.18
N ARG A 360 -14.20 18.04 10.22
CA ARG A 360 -13.02 18.25 11.04
C ARG A 360 -11.73 18.10 10.24
N LEU A 361 -10.83 19.05 10.41
CA LEU A 361 -9.47 18.95 9.90
C LEU A 361 -8.49 18.58 11.00
N TYR A 362 -7.57 17.68 10.65
CA TYR A 362 -6.55 17.18 11.55
C TYR A 362 -5.17 17.53 11.01
N LEU A 363 -4.25 17.79 11.93
CA LEU A 363 -2.83 17.72 11.65
C LEU A 363 -2.37 16.28 11.88
N THR A 364 -1.83 15.65 10.85
CA THR A 364 -1.19 14.33 10.95
C THR A 364 0.24 14.52 11.43
N GLU A 365 0.62 13.79 12.46
CA GLU A 365 1.98 13.78 13.00
C GLU A 365 2.58 12.40 12.80
N TYR A 366 3.75 12.34 12.20
CA TYR A 366 4.51 11.11 12.02
C TYR A 366 5.56 11.04 13.13
N ASN A 367 5.50 9.97 13.92
CA ASN A 367 6.26 9.84 15.16
C ASN A 367 7.15 8.60 15.12
N ARG A 368 8.36 8.72 15.66
CA ARG A 368 9.21 7.56 15.93
C ARG A 368 8.98 7.06 17.33
N LEU A 369 9.14 5.76 17.52
CA LEU A 369 9.13 5.18 18.84
C LEU A 369 10.54 5.26 19.47
N GLU A 370 10.71 6.17 20.42
CA GLU A 370 11.93 6.27 21.20
C GLU A 370 11.68 5.74 22.61
N LYS A 371 12.18 4.53 22.88
CA LYS A 371 11.88 3.77 24.10
C LYS A 371 10.38 3.52 24.21
N ASP A 372 9.69 4.23 25.11
CA ASP A 372 8.27 4.09 25.39
C ASP A 372 7.50 5.38 25.08
N GLU A 373 8.04 6.24 24.20
CA GLU A 373 7.42 7.51 23.82
C GLU A 373 7.40 7.70 22.30
N LEU A 374 6.28 8.22 21.80
CA LEU A 374 6.13 8.66 20.42
C LEU A 374 6.71 10.08 20.29
N VAL A 375 7.80 10.21 19.56
CA VAL A 375 8.50 11.47 19.31
C VAL A 375 8.23 11.91 17.88
N ARG A 376 7.55 13.05 17.72
CA ARG A 376 7.23 13.60 16.41
C ARG A 376 8.50 13.99 15.64
N VAL A 377 8.55 13.59 14.37
CA VAL A 377 9.60 13.96 13.43
C VAL A 377 9.08 14.76 12.24
N PHE A 378 7.81 14.57 11.88
CA PHE A 378 7.17 15.30 10.79
C PHE A 378 5.71 15.60 11.14
N ALA A 379 5.19 16.74 10.68
CA ALA A 379 3.80 17.14 10.88
C ALA A 379 3.25 17.74 9.60
N ALA A 380 2.08 17.30 9.13
CA ALA A 380 1.48 17.87 7.93
C ALA A 380 -0.04 17.88 8.00
N ALA A 381 -0.63 18.90 7.38
CA ALA A 381 -2.04 18.93 7.03
C ALA A 381 -2.21 18.35 5.62
N ILE A 382 -3.07 17.35 5.47
CA ILE A 382 -3.18 16.55 4.25
C ILE A 382 -4.50 16.86 3.54
N ASN A 383 -4.45 17.47 2.36
CA ASN A 383 -5.61 17.72 1.51
C ASN A 383 -5.73 16.63 0.44
N ARG A 384 -6.42 15.53 0.76
CA ARG A 384 -6.55 14.41 -0.18
C ARG A 384 -7.41 14.73 -1.40
N GLY A 385 -8.48 15.51 -1.23
CA GLY A 385 -9.31 15.97 -2.35
C GLY A 385 -8.51 16.84 -3.33
N GLY A 386 -7.58 17.64 -2.82
CA GLY A 386 -6.64 18.43 -3.61
C GLY A 386 -5.41 17.64 -4.09
N GLY A 387 -5.09 16.50 -3.50
CA GLY A 387 -3.92 15.68 -3.82
C GLY A 387 -2.58 16.27 -3.37
N TYR A 388 -2.56 17.03 -2.26
CA TYR A 388 -1.36 17.64 -1.71
C TYR A 388 -1.36 17.61 -0.17
N MET A 389 -0.19 17.86 0.42
CA MET A 389 -0.03 18.13 1.85
C MET A 389 0.82 19.39 2.07
N VAL A 390 0.72 19.94 3.28
CA VAL A 390 1.51 21.07 3.74
C VAL A 390 2.15 20.71 5.07
N GLU A 391 3.48 20.67 5.09
CA GLU A 391 4.27 20.48 6.30
C GLU A 391 4.05 21.67 7.25
N PHE A 392 3.83 21.39 8.53
CA PHE A 392 3.71 22.39 9.57
C PHE A 392 5.06 22.53 10.29
N PRO A 393 5.73 23.69 10.19
CA PRO A 393 6.90 23.95 11.00
C PRO A 393 6.52 24.00 12.48
N GLN A 394 7.49 23.74 13.36
CA GLN A 394 7.26 23.62 14.81
C GLN A 394 6.45 24.77 15.41
N GLN A 395 6.70 26.01 14.98
CA GLN A 395 6.00 27.20 15.47
C GLN A 395 4.53 27.30 15.04
N TRP A 396 4.11 26.60 13.98
CA TRP A 396 2.71 26.58 13.52
C TRP A 396 1.85 25.61 14.33
N ILE A 397 2.46 24.60 14.95
CA ILE A 397 1.73 23.52 15.59
C ILE A 397 1.02 24.03 16.84
N GLY A 398 -0.31 24.00 16.81
CA GLY A 398 -1.18 24.57 17.85
C GLY A 398 -1.40 26.08 17.75
N ALA A 399 -0.67 26.78 16.87
CA ALA A 399 -0.76 28.23 16.67
C ALA A 399 -1.37 28.62 15.31
N VAL A 400 -1.52 27.66 14.38
CA VAL A 400 -2.10 27.87 13.06
C VAL A 400 -3.23 26.86 12.85
N THR A 401 -4.31 27.33 12.22
CA THR A 401 -5.41 26.50 11.74
C THR A 401 -5.65 26.73 10.25
N ILE A 402 -6.51 25.89 9.67
CA ILE A 402 -6.82 25.91 8.24
C ILE A 402 -8.31 26.17 8.08
N VAL A 403 -8.68 27.08 7.20
CA VAL A 403 -10.06 27.29 6.77
C VAL A 403 -10.23 26.65 5.39
N ASN A 404 -11.10 25.66 5.30
CA ASN A 404 -11.41 24.96 4.05
C ASN A 404 -12.51 25.70 3.27
N GLN A 405 -12.14 26.31 2.14
CA GLN A 405 -13.06 26.99 1.23
C GLN A 405 -13.35 26.09 0.02
N MET A 406 -14.20 25.08 0.24
CA MET A 406 -14.49 24.02 -0.74
C MET A 406 -14.97 24.58 -2.09
N GLU A 407 -15.79 25.64 -2.09
CA GLU A 407 -16.33 26.27 -3.30
C GLU A 407 -15.24 26.75 -4.26
N ASN A 408 -14.08 27.12 -3.72
CA ASN A 408 -12.94 27.64 -4.47
C ASN A 408 -11.78 26.63 -4.60
N GLY A 409 -11.91 25.43 -4.02
CA GLY A 409 -10.81 24.48 -3.89
C GLY A 409 -9.61 25.07 -3.15
N GLU A 410 -9.85 25.91 -2.12
CA GLU A 410 -8.83 26.70 -1.44
C GLU A 410 -8.72 26.32 0.04
N TRP A 411 -7.49 26.12 0.51
CA TRP A 411 -7.15 26.13 1.92
C TRP A 411 -6.51 27.45 2.28
N ARG A 412 -6.94 28.05 3.39
CA ARG A 412 -6.37 29.27 3.95
C ARG A 412 -5.78 28.99 5.32
N PHE A 413 -4.52 29.34 5.50
CA PHE A 413 -3.78 29.15 6.75
C PHE A 413 -3.86 30.45 7.55
N ILE A 414 -4.35 30.38 8.78
CA ILE A 414 -4.55 31.53 9.67
C ILE A 414 -3.96 31.27 11.06
N GLY A 415 -3.46 32.31 11.69
CA GLY A 415 -3.04 32.27 13.09
C GLY A 415 -4.23 32.06 14.01
N TYR A 416 -4.16 31.03 14.86
CA TYR A 416 -5.15 30.77 15.89
C TYR A 416 -4.95 31.70 17.08
N ASN A 417 -6.00 32.44 17.45
CA ASN A 417 -5.97 33.41 18.53
C ASN A 417 -6.92 33.08 19.70
N GLY A 418 -7.59 31.92 19.64
CA GLY A 418 -8.54 31.49 20.68
C GLY A 418 -9.83 32.32 20.75
N SER A 419 -10.22 33.01 19.68
CA SER A 419 -11.51 33.70 19.61
C SER A 419 -12.69 32.72 19.64
N ASP A 420 -13.89 33.24 19.91
CA ASP A 420 -15.13 32.44 19.94
C ASP A 420 -15.53 31.87 18.56
N ASP A 421 -14.95 32.41 17.47
CA ASP A 421 -15.20 31.99 16.10
C ASP A 421 -13.89 32.01 15.28
N PRO A 422 -12.94 31.11 15.61
CA PRO A 422 -11.57 31.17 15.11
C PRO A 422 -11.48 30.88 13.61
N LEU A 423 -12.43 30.14 13.04
CA LEU A 423 -12.43 29.80 11.61
C LEU A 423 -12.95 30.95 10.73
N ASN A 424 -13.62 31.94 11.32
CA ASN A 424 -14.04 33.16 10.62
C ASN A 424 -13.14 34.37 10.96
N ASP A 425 -12.22 34.25 11.92
CA ASP A 425 -11.27 35.29 12.27
C ASP A 425 -10.05 35.28 11.33
N LEU A 426 -10.14 36.08 10.26
CA LEU A 426 -9.09 36.21 9.25
C LEU A 426 -8.06 37.30 9.57
N SER A 427 -7.96 37.74 10.83
CA SER A 427 -7.08 38.85 11.23
C SER A 427 -5.58 38.55 11.05
N VAL A 428 -5.19 37.27 11.13
CA VAL A 428 -3.79 36.82 10.97
C VAL A 428 -3.71 35.79 9.84
N GLU A 429 -3.89 36.25 8.60
CA GLU A 429 -3.71 35.39 7.44
C GLU A 429 -2.23 35.15 7.13
N LEU A 430 -1.85 33.89 6.92
CA LEU A 430 -0.46 33.48 6.68
C LEU A 430 -0.23 33.05 5.23
N ALA A 431 -1.14 32.25 4.67
CA ALA A 431 -1.03 31.74 3.31
C ALA A 431 -2.38 31.25 2.77
N ARG A 432 -2.47 31.06 1.45
CA ARG A 432 -3.53 30.29 0.78
C ARG A 432 -2.93 29.32 -0.22
N ILE A 433 -3.57 28.18 -0.40
CA ILE A 433 -3.30 27.24 -1.49
C ILE A 433 -4.60 26.91 -2.19
N ARG A 434 -4.64 27.09 -3.51
CA ARG A 434 -5.78 26.83 -4.36
C ARG A 434 -5.46 25.75 -5.39
N VAL A 435 -6.35 24.77 -5.50
CA VAL A 435 -6.27 23.69 -6.50
C VAL A 435 -7.19 24.01 -7.66
N VAL A 436 -6.67 23.91 -8.86
CA VAL A 436 -7.36 24.34 -10.07
C VAL A 436 -7.30 23.26 -11.13
N SER A 437 -8.47 22.80 -11.58
CA SER A 437 -8.61 21.92 -12.74
C SER A 437 -8.33 22.70 -14.04
N GLN A 438 -7.53 22.13 -14.94
CA GLN A 438 -7.28 22.68 -16.26
C GLN A 438 -8.52 22.65 -17.18
N LYS A 439 -9.51 21.81 -16.87
CA LYS A 439 -10.76 21.72 -17.66
C LYS A 439 -11.77 22.80 -17.30
N ASP A 440 -11.72 23.31 -16.07
CA ASP A 440 -12.67 24.31 -15.59
C ASP A 440 -12.24 25.68 -16.10
N TYR A 441 -12.89 26.11 -17.18
CA TYR A 441 -12.70 27.40 -17.84
C TYR A 441 -13.52 28.49 -17.13
N GLN A 442 -13.30 28.68 -15.83
CA GLN A 442 -13.83 29.82 -15.11
C GLN A 442 -12.77 30.90 -14.95
N ASP A 443 -13.19 32.17 -14.86
CA ASP A 443 -12.34 33.31 -14.53
C ASP A 443 -11.64 33.04 -13.20
N LYS A 444 -10.41 32.55 -13.30
CA LYS A 444 -9.57 32.22 -12.16
C LYS A 444 -8.94 33.53 -11.72
N PHE A 445 -9.57 34.20 -10.76
CA PHE A 445 -8.99 35.35 -10.05
C PHE A 445 -7.73 34.90 -9.29
N LEU A 446 -6.61 34.80 -10.03
CA LEU A 446 -5.29 34.34 -9.60
C LEU A 446 -4.24 35.43 -9.75
N GLU A 447 -4.66 36.68 -9.96
CA GLU A 447 -3.75 37.82 -10.25
C GLU A 447 -2.68 38.00 -9.18
N ASN A 448 -3.01 37.68 -7.92
CA ASN A 448 -2.09 37.77 -6.79
C ASN A 448 -1.46 36.42 -6.39
N TYR A 449 -1.82 35.32 -7.07
CA TYR A 449 -1.31 34.00 -6.75
C TYR A 449 -0.07 33.68 -7.58
N GLN A 450 0.85 32.96 -6.96
CA GLN A 450 2.01 32.36 -7.61
C GLN A 450 1.74 30.88 -7.87
N LYS A 451 2.21 30.36 -9.00
CA LYS A 451 1.99 28.97 -9.39
C LYS A 451 3.10 28.08 -8.82
N PHE A 452 2.76 26.96 -8.21
CA PHE A 452 3.74 25.93 -7.86
C PHE A 452 4.29 25.27 -9.14
N SER A 453 5.55 24.83 -9.09
CA SER A 453 6.18 24.09 -10.21
C SER A 453 5.52 22.73 -10.47
N GLU A 454 4.96 22.14 -9.42
CA GLU A 454 4.39 20.81 -9.41
C GLU A 454 2.95 20.79 -9.95
N SER A 455 2.57 19.68 -10.57
CA SER A 455 1.21 19.44 -11.05
C SER A 455 0.87 17.96 -10.99
N ARG A 456 -0.40 17.63 -10.79
CA ARG A 456 -0.89 16.25 -10.70
C ARG A 456 -2.01 16.03 -11.71
N GLY A 457 -1.73 15.27 -12.76
CA GLY A 457 -2.71 15.02 -13.83
C GLY A 457 -3.26 16.31 -14.43
N MET A 458 -4.56 16.55 -14.27
CA MET A 458 -5.24 17.75 -14.78
C MET A 458 -5.26 18.93 -13.79
N PHE A 459 -4.67 18.79 -12.61
CA PHE A 459 -4.68 19.82 -11.57
C PHE A 459 -3.40 20.65 -11.55
N SER A 460 -3.58 21.95 -11.33
CA SER A 460 -2.51 22.92 -11.10
C SER A 460 -2.72 23.63 -9.77
N TYR A 461 -1.62 23.94 -9.10
CA TYR A 461 -1.61 24.46 -7.74
C TYR A 461 -1.10 25.89 -7.74
N TYR A 462 -1.76 26.74 -6.94
CA TYR A 462 -1.43 28.14 -6.81
C TYR A 462 -1.41 28.53 -5.35
N GLY A 463 -0.43 29.31 -4.91
CA GLY A 463 -0.38 29.82 -3.54
C GLY A 463 -0.30 31.33 -3.49
N TYR A 464 -0.68 31.89 -2.35
CA TYR A 464 -0.69 33.32 -2.08
C TYR A 464 -0.13 33.57 -0.68
N ILE A 465 0.72 34.59 -0.57
CA ILE A 465 1.28 35.10 0.69
C ILE A 465 0.86 36.57 0.82
N PRO A 466 0.24 37.00 1.94
CA PRO A 466 -0.11 38.40 2.18
C PRO A 466 1.10 39.34 2.18
N GLU A 467 0.93 40.58 1.69
CA GLU A 467 2.03 41.56 1.51
C GLU A 467 2.66 42.10 2.82
N SER A 468 2.08 41.82 3.99
CA SER A 468 2.58 42.31 5.28
C SER A 468 2.20 41.38 6.43
N PRO A 469 2.86 40.22 6.55
CA PRO A 469 2.58 39.31 7.64
C PRO A 469 3.30 39.82 8.89
N SER A 470 2.71 40.77 9.61
CA SER A 470 3.22 41.28 10.90
C SER A 470 2.95 40.27 12.01
N SER A 471 3.38 39.03 11.81
CA SER A 471 3.19 37.90 12.72
C SER A 471 4.49 37.11 12.84
N PRO A 472 4.87 36.62 14.03
CA PRO A 472 5.99 35.70 14.18
C PRO A 472 5.76 34.35 13.46
N LEU A 473 4.54 34.08 13.01
CA LEU A 473 4.14 32.89 12.23
C LEU A 473 4.21 33.12 10.71
N ALA A 474 4.58 34.32 10.28
CA ALA A 474 4.72 34.69 8.88
C ALA A 474 5.65 33.75 8.12
N ILE A 475 5.29 33.42 6.89
CA ILE A 475 6.13 32.65 5.97
C ILE A 475 6.29 33.42 4.65
N THR A 476 7.36 33.11 3.93
CA THR A 476 7.61 33.61 2.58
C THR A 476 7.02 32.66 1.53
N TRP A 477 7.04 33.10 0.26
CA TRP A 477 6.69 32.20 -0.84
C TRP A 477 7.62 31.00 -0.91
N THR A 478 8.92 31.19 -0.66
CA THR A 478 9.90 30.10 -0.65
C THR A 478 9.59 29.08 0.45
N ASP A 479 9.28 29.54 1.66
CA ASP A 479 8.87 28.64 2.74
C ASP A 479 7.61 27.85 2.36
N LEU A 480 6.61 28.50 1.75
CA LEU A 480 5.39 27.82 1.30
C LEU A 480 5.67 26.77 0.21
N GLN A 481 6.65 27.02 -0.67
CA GLN A 481 7.09 26.04 -1.66
C GLN A 481 7.75 24.84 -1.00
N ASP A 482 8.63 25.08 -0.03
CA ASP A 482 9.35 24.01 0.68
C ASP A 482 8.39 23.17 1.55
N MET A 483 7.36 23.79 2.12
CA MET A 483 6.33 23.11 2.92
C MET A 483 5.33 22.31 2.06
N PHE A 484 5.21 22.58 0.76
CA PHE A 484 4.21 21.96 -0.11
C PHE A 484 4.73 20.67 -0.73
N SER A 485 3.89 19.63 -0.77
CA SER A 485 4.21 18.39 -1.50
C SER A 485 2.96 17.73 -2.06
N LEU A 486 3.08 17.12 -3.25
CA LEU A 486 2.03 16.28 -3.83
C LEU A 486 1.98 14.90 -3.17
N LEU A 487 0.78 14.33 -3.05
CA LEU A 487 0.52 13.01 -2.42
C LEU A 487 0.74 11.80 -3.32
#